data_AF-A0A352KAZ4-F1
#
_entry.id   AF-A0A352KAZ4-F1
#
_cell.length_a   1.000
_cell.length_b   1.000
_cell.length_c   1.000
_cell.angle_alpha   90.00
_cell.angle_beta   90.00
_cell.angle_gamma   90.00
#
_symmetry.space_group_name_H-M   'P 1'
#
loop_
_entity.id
_entity.type
_entity.pdbx_description
1 polymer ?
#
loop_
_entity_poly.entity_id
_entity_poly.type
_entity_poly.pdbx_seq_one_letter_code
_entity_poly.pdbx_strand_id
1 'polypeptide(L)'
;MSNKAEYLGMPVRISDLDHENRDFFTHCGSHQLHLQNCDDCDMLRYPPTTACPFCASPDATWKPVEGKGTLYSYGEVHHAIQPQ
;
A
#
# COMPACT_ATOMS: atom_id res chain seq x y z
N MET A 1 -15.37 7.23 10.14
CA MET A 1 -15.34 6.87 11.56
C MET A 1 -14.21 5.86 11.78
N SER A 2 -13.16 6.22 12.52
CA SER A 2 -12.02 5.32 12.79
C SER A 2 -12.47 3.92 13.24
N ASN A 3 -12.05 2.89 12.51
CA ASN A 3 -12.32 1.51 12.86
C ASN A 3 -11.37 1.07 13.98
N LYS A 4 -11.95 0.50 15.04
CA LYS A 4 -11.19 -0.12 16.13
C LYS A 4 -10.86 -1.56 15.71
N ALA A 5 -9.57 -1.88 15.64
CA ALA A 5 -9.08 -3.23 15.48
C ALA A 5 -8.24 -3.61 16.70
N GLU A 6 -7.97 -4.90 16.88
CA GLU A 6 -7.03 -5.39 17.88
C GLU A 6 -5.94 -6.17 17.15
N TYR A 7 -4.67 -5.86 17.47
CA TYR A 7 -3.51 -6.56 16.93
C TYR A 7 -2.63 -6.99 18.10
N LEU A 8 -2.41 -8.30 18.26
CA LEU A 8 -1.61 -8.89 19.35
C LEU A 8 -2.02 -8.41 20.76
N GLY A 9 -3.33 -8.30 21.03
CA GLY A 9 -3.82 -7.81 22.33
C GLY A 9 -3.77 -6.30 22.50
N MET A 10 -3.29 -5.55 21.50
CA MET A 10 -3.19 -4.10 21.53
C MET A 10 -4.30 -3.45 20.70
N PRO A 11 -5.02 -2.44 21.23
CA PRO A 11 -6.03 -1.71 20.46
C PRO A 11 -5.36 -0.85 19.39
N VAL A 12 -5.73 -1.07 18.13
CA VAL A 12 -5.29 -0.31 16.96
C VAL A 12 -6.42 0.59 16.49
N ARG A 13 -6.11 1.85 16.22
CA ARG A 13 -7.01 2.79 15.57
C ARG A 13 -6.57 2.97 14.13
N ILE A 14 -7.39 2.53 13.19
CA ILE A 14 -7.17 2.78 11.76
C ILE A 14 -7.90 4.06 11.42
N SER A 15 -7.19 5.01 10.81
CA SER A 15 -7.79 6.29 10.41
C SER A 15 -8.69 6.07 9.20
N ASP A 16 -9.75 6.86 9.07
CA ASP A 16 -10.54 6.89 7.82
C ASP A 16 -9.71 7.39 6.64
N LEU A 17 -8.67 8.17 6.91
CA LEU A 17 -7.75 8.68 5.91
C LEU A 17 -6.89 7.56 5.30
N ASP A 18 -6.81 6.38 5.92
CA ASP A 18 -6.03 5.23 5.42
C ASP A 18 -6.76 4.41 4.34
N HIS A 19 -7.65 5.04 3.58
CA HIS A 19 -8.52 4.33 2.65
C HIS A 19 -7.76 3.62 1.52
N GLU A 20 -6.75 4.25 0.95
CA GLU A 20 -5.92 3.64 -0.11
C GLU A 20 -5.08 2.49 0.45
N ASN A 21 -4.61 2.61 1.69
CA ASN A 21 -3.90 1.52 2.38
C ASN A 21 -4.85 0.35 2.64
N ARG A 22 -6.07 0.61 3.12
CA ARG A 22 -7.08 -0.43 3.34
C ARG A 22 -7.42 -1.16 2.04
N ASP A 23 -7.58 -0.43 0.93
CA ASP A 23 -7.91 -1.03 -0.36
C ASP A 23 -6.73 -1.88 -0.88
N PHE A 24 -5.50 -1.37 -0.77
CA PHE A 24 -4.27 -2.13 -1.08
C PHE A 24 -4.20 -3.45 -0.29
N PHE A 25 -4.35 -3.38 1.03
CA PHE A 25 -4.28 -4.58 1.89
C PHE A 25 -5.46 -5.53 1.66
N THR A 26 -6.61 -5.04 1.19
CA THR A 26 -7.75 -5.89 0.78
C THR A 26 -7.37 -6.77 -0.42
N HIS A 27 -6.70 -6.19 -1.42
CA HIS A 27 -6.15 -6.96 -2.55
C HIS A 27 -5.06 -7.93 -2.10
N CYS A 28 -4.15 -7.51 -1.21
CA CYS A 28 -3.11 -8.38 -0.64
C CYS A 28 -3.72 -9.58 0.10
N GLY A 29 -4.75 -9.36 0.92
CA GLY A 29 -5.47 -10.43 1.62
C GLY A 29 -6.15 -11.43 0.68
N SER A 30 -6.41 -11.01 -0.57
CA SER A 30 -6.93 -11.86 -1.64
C SER A 30 -5.83 -12.52 -2.50
N HIS A 31 -4.57 -12.46 -2.05
CA HIS A 31 -3.39 -12.96 -2.78
C HIS A 31 -3.18 -12.32 -4.17
N GLN A 32 -3.62 -11.09 -4.37
CA GLN A 32 -3.48 -10.36 -5.63
C GLN A 32 -2.67 -9.08 -5.43
N LEU A 33 -1.60 -8.91 -6.21
CA LEU A 33 -0.87 -7.65 -6.23
C LEU A 33 -1.59 -6.65 -7.13
N HIS A 34 -2.15 -5.61 -6.54
CA HIS A 34 -2.72 -4.47 -7.26
C HIS A 34 -1.91 -3.22 -6.96
N LEU A 35 -1.74 -2.37 -7.97
CA LEU A 35 -1.14 -1.04 -7.84
C LEU A 35 -2.11 0.01 -8.36
N GLN A 36 -2.04 1.22 -7.77
CA GLN A 36 -2.77 2.35 -8.32
C GLN A 36 -2.12 2.75 -9.64
N ASN A 37 -2.93 2.87 -10.68
CA ASN A 37 -2.57 3.43 -11.98
C ASN A 37 -3.29 4.77 -12.12
N CYS A 38 -2.54 5.85 -12.35
CA CYS A 38 -3.16 7.16 -12.56
C CYS A 38 -3.90 7.19 -13.90
N ASP A 39 -5.15 7.63 -13.89
CA ASP A 39 -5.97 7.64 -15.11
C ASP A 39 -5.55 8.75 -16.10
N ASP A 40 -4.83 9.77 -15.63
CA ASP A 40 -4.37 10.90 -16.45
C ASP A 40 -2.98 10.70 -17.07
N CYS A 41 -2.03 10.11 -16.34
CA CYS A 41 -0.64 9.96 -16.81
C CYS A 41 -0.17 8.50 -16.96
N ASP A 42 -1.05 7.53 -16.68
CA ASP A 42 -0.84 6.08 -16.80
C ASP A 42 0.35 5.53 -15.97
N MET A 43 0.88 6.31 -15.04
CA MET A 43 1.95 5.86 -14.15
C MET A 43 1.39 4.97 -13.04
N LEU A 44 2.04 3.81 -12.85
CA LEU A 44 1.83 2.96 -11.68
C LEU A 44 2.56 3.55 -10.47
N ARG A 45 1.94 3.47 -9.29
CA ARG A 45 2.53 4.03 -8.05
C ARG A 45 2.43 3.08 -6.85
N TYR A 46 3.46 3.15 -6.04
CA TYR A 46 3.55 2.58 -4.69
C TYR A 46 4.51 3.48 -3.87
N PRO A 47 4.21 3.79 -2.60
CA PRO A 47 3.04 3.37 -1.82
C PRO A 47 1.70 3.98 -2.31
N PRO A 48 0.55 3.40 -1.92
CA PRO A 48 -0.76 3.96 -2.21
C PRO A 48 -0.88 5.38 -1.66
N THR A 49 -1.42 6.31 -2.45
CA THR A 49 -1.51 7.73 -2.11
C THR A 49 -2.81 8.35 -2.63
N THR A 50 -3.23 9.48 -2.05
CA THR A 50 -4.49 10.15 -2.44
C THR A 50 -4.42 10.83 -3.80
N ALA A 51 -3.24 11.29 -4.24
CA ALA A 51 -3.06 11.90 -5.54
C ALA A 51 -1.74 11.44 -6.17
N CYS A 52 -1.72 11.36 -7.50
CA CYS A 52 -0.59 10.91 -8.28
C CYS A 52 0.63 11.81 -8.02
N PRO A 53 1.79 11.27 -7.57
CA PRO A 53 2.96 12.08 -7.28
C PRO A 53 3.61 12.66 -8.55
N PHE A 54 3.22 12.20 -9.73
CA PHE A 54 3.79 12.61 -11.01
C PHE A 54 3.01 13.77 -11.66
N CYS A 55 1.68 13.81 -11.51
CA CYS A 55 0.82 14.81 -12.16
C CYS A 55 -0.22 15.47 -11.24
N ALA A 56 -0.25 15.13 -9.95
CA ALA A 56 -1.21 15.62 -8.94
C ALA A 56 -2.68 15.24 -9.17
N SER A 57 -3.00 14.43 -10.19
CA SER A 57 -4.35 13.93 -10.40
C SER A 57 -4.82 13.03 -9.24
N PRO A 58 -6.04 13.20 -8.71
CA PRO A 58 -6.62 12.31 -7.72
C PRO A 58 -7.13 11.00 -8.35
N ASP A 59 -7.35 10.99 -9.66
CA ASP A 59 -8.03 9.90 -10.36
C ASP A 59 -7.06 8.75 -10.64
N ALA A 60 -7.41 7.58 -10.13
CA ALA A 60 -6.63 6.36 -10.29
C ALA A 60 -7.50 5.11 -10.20
N THR A 61 -7.17 4.15 -11.05
CA THR A 61 -7.75 2.81 -11.02
C THR A 61 -6.78 1.80 -10.39
N TRP A 62 -7.31 0.88 -9.58
CA TRP A 62 -6.55 -0.27 -9.10
C TRP A 62 -6.38 -1.30 -10.22
N LYS A 63 -5.14 -1.50 -10.69
CA LYS A 63 -4.83 -2.49 -11.73
C LYS A 63 -4.10 -3.70 -11.12
N PRO A 64 -4.50 -4.95 -11.44
CA PRO A 64 -3.72 -6.12 -11.09
C PRO A 64 -2.39 -6.08 -11.86
N VAL A 65 -1.30 -6.45 -11.19
CA VAL A 65 0.03 -6.54 -11.80
C VAL A 65 0.65 -7.91 -11.51
N GLU A 66 1.57 -8.33 -12.38
CA GLU A 66 2.33 -9.55 -12.12
C GLU A 66 3.27 -9.35 -10.92
N GLY A 67 3.37 -10.35 -10.04
CA GLY A 67 4.34 -10.39 -8.94
C GLY A 67 5.77 -10.68 -9.39
N LYS A 68 6.17 -10.22 -10.58
CA LYS A 68 7.50 -10.40 -11.16
C LYS A 68 8.18 -9.05 -11.31
N GLY A 69 9.49 -9.03 -11.08
CA GLY A 69 10.29 -7.82 -11.21
C GLY A 69 11.77 -8.15 -11.25
N THR A 70 12.60 -7.11 -11.32
CA THR A 70 14.05 -7.21 -11.24
C THR A 70 14.53 -6.65 -9.91
N LEU A 71 15.52 -7.28 -9.30
CA LEU A 71 16.14 -6.75 -8.09
C LEU A 71 16.88 -5.45 -8.41
N TYR A 72 16.37 -4.32 -7.91
CA TYR A 72 17.00 -3.02 -8.08
C TYR A 72 18.14 -2.81 -7.06
N SER A 73 17.87 -3.10 -5.80
CA SER A 73 18.82 -2.96 -4.68
C SER A 73 18.42 -3.89 -3.54
N TYR A 74 19.38 -4.26 -2.67
CA TYR A 74 19.12 -5.03 -1.46
C TYR A 74 19.98 -4.51 -0.30
N GLY A 75 19.52 -4.77 0.93
CA GLY A 75 20.26 -4.49 2.16
C GLY A 75 20.07 -5.63 3.17
N GLU A 76 21.09 -5.88 3.99
CA GLU A 76 21.05 -6.92 5.02
C GLU A 76 20.83 -6.29 6.40
N VAL A 77 19.81 -6.77 7.12
CA VAL A 77 19.48 -6.32 8.48
C VAL A 77 19.94 -7.38 9.47
N HIS A 78 21.10 -7.17 10.12
CA HIS A 78 21.71 -8.16 11.02
C HIS A 78 21.07 -8.25 12.42
N HIS A 79 20.28 -7.24 12.83
CA HIS A 79 19.60 -7.20 14.13
C HIS A 79 18.16 -6.70 13.98
N ALA A 80 17.22 -7.28 14.72
CA ALA A 80 15.82 -6.87 14.69
C ALA A 80 15.64 -5.45 15.25
N ILE A 81 14.78 -4.67 14.57
CA ILE A 81 14.49 -3.26 14.92
C ILE A 81 13.53 -3.18 16.13
N GLN A 82 12.76 -4.24 16.41
CA GLN A 82 11.93 -4.34 17.61
C GLN A 82 12.63 -5.23 18.67
N PRO A 83 12.71 -4.79 19.94
CA PRO A 83 13.23 -5.62 21.01
C PRO A 83 12.33 -6.85 21.26
N GLN A 84 12.96 -7.95 21.67
CA GLN A 84 12.30 -9.20 22.10
C GLN A 84 11.62 -9.04 23.46
#